data_AF-A0A9P8LEV0-F1
#
_entry.id   AF-A0A9P8LEV0-F1
#
_cell.length_a   1.000
_cell.length_b   1.000
_cell.length_c   1.000
_cell.angle_alpha   90.00
_cell.angle_beta   90.00
_cell.angle_gamma   90.00
#
_symmetry.space_group_name_H-M   'P 1'
#
loop_
_entity.id
_entity.type
_entity.pdbx_description
1 polymer ?
#
loop_
_entity_poly.entity_id
_entity_poly.type
_entity_poly.pdbx_seq_one_letter_code
_entity_poly.pdbx_strand_id
1 'polypeptide(L)'
;MDSDLLTLDLHQDMNIAGLKGVIEKETKYPTTSQHLYHNGQLLIDDSRTLQELGIGEGEMLAMHIRDMVGETGVPQSSRGLGSSAPGRGTLQRPRSQGAGGSVRGLGGGSGGPDPEMMRLQILGDPRMLTNLRLQYPDLAAAVDNSERFRNVFQSMQRQQAEAERNRQREISELNDDPFNPENQAKIEELIRQEAVMENLQNALEHTPEAFGKVHMLYIDVEVNGHKVKAFVDSGAQATIMSPSCAMACGIMRLVDTRFAGIARGVGTAKVLGRVHQAQIKIGSLFLPCSFTVMEGKDVDLLLGLDMLKRHQACVDLQKNKLVIQGVEVPFLGEADIPKGPEELLNEPTVEGPGGARVGARTGAVLQPPDSVSTQASSSKGSSSGEGNSSGQGQTLGSPLDEPIGRDQAQAALTRPLQPSSTQHPPEAIEQLLQLGFSREEAIAALNVTGGNVDYAAGLFFQDR
;
A
#
# COMPACT_ATOMS: atom_id res chain seq x y z
N MET A 1 -11.20 40.76 -12.94
CA MET A 1 -9.79 41.05 -12.60
C MET A 1 -8.99 40.26 -13.59
N ASP A 2 -8.15 40.96 -14.31
CA ASP A 2 -7.65 40.54 -15.61
C ASP A 2 -6.27 39.95 -15.40
N SER A 3 -6.23 38.61 -15.35
CA SER A 3 -5.04 37.82 -15.10
C SER A 3 -5.08 36.54 -15.93
N ASP A 4 -3.98 36.27 -16.61
CA ASP A 4 -3.58 34.97 -17.17
C ASP A 4 -4.31 34.49 -18.45
N LEU A 5 -4.70 35.42 -19.33
CA LEU A 5 -4.90 35.13 -20.76
C LEU A 5 -3.84 35.87 -21.58
N LEU A 6 -2.86 35.12 -22.10
CA LEU A 6 -1.72 35.63 -22.87
C LEU A 6 -1.96 35.36 -24.37
N THR A 7 -2.18 36.44 -25.13
CA THR A 7 -2.24 36.36 -26.61
C THR A 7 -0.83 36.30 -27.17
N LEU A 8 -0.54 35.32 -28.04
CA LEU A 8 0.76 35.15 -28.68
C LEU A 8 0.62 35.03 -30.20
N ASP A 9 1.38 35.81 -30.95
CA ASP A 9 1.51 35.68 -32.40
C ASP A 9 2.56 34.60 -32.72
N LEU A 10 2.10 33.42 -33.18
CA LEU A 10 2.93 32.22 -33.34
C LEU A 10 2.95 31.72 -34.79
N HIS A 11 4.09 31.17 -35.23
CA HIS A 11 4.19 30.48 -36.52
C HIS A 11 3.80 29.00 -36.37
N GLN A 12 3.02 28.46 -37.32
CA GLN A 12 2.50 27.08 -37.22
C GLN A 12 3.61 26.00 -37.24
N ASP A 13 4.75 26.30 -37.88
CA ASP A 13 5.94 25.44 -37.92
C ASP A 13 6.74 25.42 -36.59
N MET A 14 6.41 26.30 -35.63
CA MET A 14 7.10 26.34 -34.34
C MET A 14 6.76 25.11 -33.51
N ASN A 15 7.74 24.59 -32.76
CA ASN A 15 7.54 23.46 -31.86
C ASN A 15 7.17 23.87 -30.43
N ILE A 16 6.70 22.91 -29.63
CA ILE A 16 6.27 23.14 -28.25
C ILE A 16 7.43 23.60 -27.34
N ALA A 17 8.67 23.13 -27.57
CA ALA A 17 9.86 23.70 -26.93
C ALA A 17 10.01 25.21 -27.20
N GLY A 18 9.83 25.63 -28.46
CA GLY A 18 9.83 27.04 -28.86
C GLY A 18 8.70 27.84 -28.20
N LEU A 19 7.49 27.28 -28.14
CA LEU A 19 6.35 27.90 -27.46
C LEU A 19 6.64 28.14 -25.97
N LYS A 20 7.13 27.12 -25.24
CA LYS A 20 7.50 27.26 -23.83
C LYS A 20 8.55 28.36 -23.62
N GLY A 21 9.53 28.47 -24.53
CA GLY A 21 10.56 29.52 -24.52
C GLY A 21 10.09 30.91 -24.95
N VAL A 22 8.93 31.05 -25.60
CA VAL A 22 8.24 32.34 -25.81
C VAL A 22 7.47 32.72 -24.54
N ILE A 23 6.70 31.78 -23.99
CA ILE A 23 5.94 31.96 -22.75
C ILE A 23 6.87 32.32 -21.57
N GLU A 24 8.05 31.71 -21.48
CA GLU A 24 9.06 32.01 -20.44
C GLU A 24 9.52 33.47 -20.50
N LYS A 25 9.61 34.08 -21.68
CA LYS A 25 10.05 35.49 -21.84
C LYS A 25 8.97 36.48 -21.42
N GLU A 26 7.71 36.20 -21.77
CA GLU A 26 6.56 37.03 -21.40
C GLU A 26 6.22 36.89 -19.90
N THR A 27 6.15 35.66 -19.40
CA THR A 27 5.59 35.34 -18.07
C THR A 27 6.64 35.17 -16.97
N LYS A 28 7.90 34.89 -17.33
CA LYS A 28 9.03 34.58 -16.44
C LYS A 28 8.91 33.27 -15.66
N TYR A 29 7.95 32.40 -16.01
CA TYR A 29 7.88 31.03 -15.47
C TYR A 29 8.84 30.11 -16.25
N PRO A 30 9.74 29.37 -15.58
CA PRO A 30 10.68 28.46 -16.23
C PRO A 30 10.00 27.45 -17.16
N THR A 31 10.62 27.15 -18.30
CA THR A 31 10.13 26.11 -19.23
C THR A 31 9.89 24.74 -18.57
N THR A 32 10.60 24.43 -17.48
CA THR A 32 10.43 23.20 -16.68
C THR A 32 9.18 23.18 -15.81
N SER A 33 8.58 24.33 -15.45
CA SER A 33 7.33 24.37 -14.69
C SER A 33 6.08 24.52 -15.56
N GLN A 34 6.24 24.89 -16.84
CA GLN A 34 5.13 25.06 -17.80
C GLN A 34 4.59 23.73 -18.34
N HIS A 35 3.35 23.40 -17.97
CA HIS A 35 2.61 22.27 -18.53
C HIS A 35 1.47 22.80 -19.43
N LEU A 36 1.55 22.53 -20.73
CA LEU A 36 0.60 23.03 -21.73
C LEU A 36 -0.42 21.95 -22.12
N TYR A 37 -1.70 22.31 -22.15
CA TYR A 37 -2.80 21.41 -22.50
C TYR A 37 -3.58 21.95 -23.70
N HIS A 38 -3.80 21.10 -24.70
CA HIS A 38 -4.67 21.36 -25.85
C HIS A 38 -5.89 20.44 -25.75
N ASN A 39 -7.10 20.99 -25.74
CA ASN A 39 -8.35 20.21 -25.65
C ASN A 39 -8.36 19.16 -24.49
N GLY A 40 -7.75 19.51 -23.36
CA GLY A 40 -7.62 18.65 -22.18
C GLY A 40 -6.47 17.63 -22.20
N GLN A 41 -5.75 17.49 -23.32
CA GLN A 41 -4.59 16.60 -23.44
C GLN A 41 -3.29 17.34 -23.16
N LEU A 42 -2.42 16.78 -22.30
CA LEU A 42 -1.10 17.32 -21.99
C LEU A 42 -0.16 17.18 -23.19
N LEU A 43 0.49 18.27 -23.59
CA LEU A 43 1.52 18.29 -24.63
C LEU A 43 2.86 17.85 -24.02
N ILE A 44 3.12 16.54 -24.10
CA ILE A 44 4.33 15.87 -23.56
C ILE A 44 5.51 15.94 -24.55
N ASP A 45 5.23 15.90 -25.85
CA ASP A 45 6.24 15.80 -26.90
C ASP A 45 6.70 17.19 -27.37
N ASP A 46 7.71 17.72 -26.69
CA ASP A 46 8.27 19.06 -26.94
C ASP A 46 8.87 19.25 -28.35
N SER A 47 9.04 18.17 -29.12
CA SER A 47 9.63 18.19 -30.46
C SER A 47 8.64 18.54 -31.58
N ARG A 48 7.34 18.29 -31.39
CA ARG A 48 6.30 18.44 -32.43
C ARG A 48 5.94 19.89 -32.69
N THR A 49 5.49 20.16 -33.92
CA THR A 49 5.00 21.48 -34.34
C THR A 49 3.56 21.74 -33.87
N LEU A 50 3.17 23.02 -33.80
CA LEU A 50 1.79 23.42 -33.56
C LEU A 50 0.84 22.86 -34.64
N GLN A 51 1.30 22.81 -35.90
CA GLN A 51 0.55 22.21 -37.01
C GLN A 51 0.31 20.70 -36.82
N GLU A 52 1.31 19.93 -36.40
CA GLU A 52 1.19 18.48 -36.12
C GLU A 52 0.24 18.17 -34.94
N LEU A 53 0.08 19.13 -34.02
CA LEU A 53 -0.80 19.05 -32.87
C LEU A 53 -2.20 19.65 -33.10
N GLY A 54 -2.46 20.14 -34.33
CA GLY A 54 -3.74 20.72 -34.72
C GLY A 54 -4.05 22.08 -34.07
N ILE A 55 -3.04 22.79 -33.57
CA ILE A 55 -3.20 24.08 -32.88
C ILE A 55 -3.23 25.19 -33.93
N GLY A 56 -4.44 25.69 -34.22
CA GLY A 56 -4.71 26.68 -35.26
C GLY A 56 -4.87 28.12 -34.76
N GLU A 57 -5.22 29.03 -35.68
CA GLU A 57 -5.56 30.42 -35.35
C GLU A 57 -6.84 30.47 -34.51
N GLY A 58 -6.78 31.13 -33.35
CA GLY A 58 -7.90 31.26 -32.42
C GLY A 58 -8.09 30.11 -31.42
N GLU A 59 -7.26 29.06 -31.47
CA GLU A 59 -7.28 27.98 -30.48
C GLU A 59 -6.74 28.44 -29.11
N MET A 60 -7.25 27.85 -28.03
CA MET A 60 -6.84 28.17 -26.66
C MET A 60 -6.06 27.02 -26.02
N LEU A 61 -4.85 27.32 -25.53
CA LEU A 61 -4.03 26.41 -24.73
C LEU A 61 -4.16 26.76 -23.25
N ALA A 62 -4.47 25.77 -22.43
CA ALA A 62 -4.44 25.94 -20.98
C ALA A 62 -3.03 25.67 -20.46
N MET A 63 -2.41 26.67 -19.83
CA MET A 63 -1.12 26.51 -19.14
C MET A 63 -1.34 26.26 -17.64
N HIS A 64 -0.68 25.24 -17.10
CA HIS A 64 -0.56 25.02 -15.67
C HIS A 64 0.91 25.11 -15.26
N ILE A 65 1.23 25.98 -14.30
CA ILE A 65 2.57 26.14 -13.74
C ILE A 65 2.73 25.18 -12.56
N ARG A 66 3.86 24.45 -12.46
CA ARG A 66 4.22 23.56 -11.34
C ARG A 66 5.73 23.54 -11.14
N ASP A 67 6.23 24.18 -10.08
CA ASP A 67 7.67 24.24 -9.85
C ASP A 67 8.24 22.90 -9.36
N MET A 68 9.21 22.35 -10.09
CA MET A 68 10.00 21.19 -9.65
C MET A 68 11.28 21.63 -8.94
N VAL A 69 11.17 21.85 -7.63
CA VAL A 69 12.30 21.72 -6.70
C VAL A 69 11.98 20.52 -5.81
N GLY A 70 12.82 19.48 -5.89
CA GLY A 70 12.47 18.17 -5.37
C GLY A 70 12.81 17.97 -3.90
N GLU A 71 11.79 17.82 -3.06
CA GLU A 71 11.87 17.01 -1.85
C GLU A 71 10.62 16.10 -1.74
N THR A 72 10.73 15.07 -0.92
CA THR A 72 9.89 13.86 -0.83
C THR A 72 8.36 14.03 -0.94
N GLY A 73 7.78 13.36 -1.94
CA GLY A 73 6.55 12.52 -1.84
C GLY A 73 5.26 13.06 -1.22
N VAL A 74 4.20 13.08 -2.04
CA VAL A 74 2.76 13.18 -1.67
C VAL A 74 2.32 14.59 -1.17
N PRO A 75 1.13 15.12 -1.55
CA PRO A 75 0.88 16.57 -1.51
C PRO A 75 0.06 17.09 -0.31
N GLN A 76 0.09 18.43 -0.16
CA GLN A 76 -0.92 19.36 0.41
C GLN A 76 -0.61 20.11 1.74
N SER A 77 -1.30 21.26 1.86
CA SER A 77 -1.69 21.99 3.09
C SER A 77 -0.62 22.69 3.97
N SER A 78 -0.07 23.79 3.44
CA SER A 78 -0.13 25.16 4.01
C SER A 78 -0.03 25.42 5.55
N ARG A 79 0.77 26.44 5.95
CA ARG A 79 0.28 27.64 6.68
C ARG A 79 1.34 28.73 6.97
N GLY A 80 1.00 29.98 6.64
CA GLY A 80 1.37 31.21 7.39
C GLY A 80 2.79 31.77 7.23
N LEU A 81 3.07 33.01 7.68
CA LEU A 81 2.17 34.12 8.06
C LEU A 81 2.95 35.45 7.99
N GLY A 82 2.31 36.58 7.65
CA GLY A 82 2.98 37.90 7.60
C GLY A 82 1.99 39.06 7.70
N SER A 83 2.16 39.95 8.70
CA SER A 83 1.13 40.88 9.17
C SER A 83 1.24 42.31 8.63
N SER A 84 0.11 42.91 8.21
CA SER A 84 -0.28 44.27 8.61
C SER A 84 -1.71 44.63 8.18
N ALA A 85 -2.31 45.59 8.87
CA ALA A 85 -3.65 46.16 8.65
C ALA A 85 -3.54 47.71 8.67
N PRO A 86 -4.59 48.52 8.42
CA PRO A 86 -5.99 48.17 8.13
C PRO A 86 -6.59 48.83 6.86
N GLY A 87 -7.74 48.34 6.39
CA GLY A 87 -8.48 48.93 5.26
C GLY A 87 -10.00 48.76 5.39
N ARG A 88 -10.76 49.84 5.20
CA ARG A 88 -12.22 49.91 5.38
C ARG A 88 -12.92 49.64 4.04
N GLY A 89 -13.77 48.61 3.94
CA GLY A 89 -14.47 48.30 2.68
C GLY A 89 -15.63 47.32 2.83
N THR A 90 -16.87 47.83 2.83
CA THR A 90 -18.09 47.02 2.69
C THR A 90 -18.35 46.66 1.22
N LEU A 91 -18.53 45.38 0.89
CA LEU A 91 -19.13 44.96 -0.39
C LEU A 91 -19.71 43.53 -0.29
N GLN A 92 -20.47 43.11 -1.30
CA GLN A 92 -21.43 42.00 -1.23
C GLN A 92 -20.89 40.70 -1.86
N ARG A 93 -21.36 39.53 -1.39
CA ARG A 93 -21.19 38.25 -2.11
C ARG A 93 -22.25 38.14 -3.23
N PRO A 94 -21.91 37.66 -4.44
CA PRO A 94 -22.90 37.46 -5.51
C PRO A 94 -23.89 36.33 -5.19
N ARG A 95 -25.13 36.48 -5.66
CA ARG A 95 -26.06 35.36 -5.88
C ARG A 95 -25.97 34.94 -7.35
N SER A 96 -25.68 33.67 -7.62
CA SER A 96 -25.93 33.06 -8.92
C SER A 96 -27.45 32.99 -9.15
N GLN A 97 -27.88 33.30 -10.38
CA GLN A 97 -29.29 33.28 -10.77
C GLN A 97 -29.59 32.00 -11.55
N GLY A 98 -30.48 31.16 -11.01
CA GLY A 98 -31.21 30.17 -11.80
C GLY A 98 -32.50 30.80 -12.33
N ALA A 99 -32.76 30.71 -13.63
CA ALA A 99 -33.94 31.30 -14.24
C ALA A 99 -35.18 30.40 -14.08
N GLY A 100 -36.33 30.99 -13.70
CA GLY A 100 -37.61 30.30 -13.55
C GLY A 100 -38.77 31.29 -13.43
N GLY A 101 -39.89 31.01 -14.11
CA GLY A 101 -41.01 31.95 -14.28
C GLY A 101 -41.89 32.17 -13.04
N SER A 102 -42.60 33.30 -13.00
CA SER A 102 -43.36 33.76 -11.84
C SER A 102 -44.73 33.08 -11.66
N VAL A 103 -45.02 32.59 -10.45
CA VAL A 103 -46.40 32.50 -9.92
C VAL A 103 -46.39 32.96 -8.45
N ARG A 104 -47.40 33.73 -8.03
CA ARG A 104 -47.61 34.13 -6.62
C ARG A 104 -48.45 33.06 -5.91
N GLY A 105 -47.97 32.53 -4.78
CA GLY A 105 -48.71 31.62 -3.91
C GLY A 105 -48.25 31.70 -2.45
N LEU A 106 -49.18 31.71 -1.50
CA LEU A 106 -48.94 31.85 -0.07
C LEU A 106 -48.48 30.51 0.56
N GLY A 107 -47.48 30.55 1.45
CA GLY A 107 -47.09 29.42 2.29
C GLY A 107 -45.57 29.32 2.51
N GLY A 108 -45.14 29.11 3.75
CA GLY A 108 -43.72 28.95 4.09
C GLY A 108 -43.29 27.49 4.24
N GLY A 109 -42.08 27.16 3.81
CA GLY A 109 -41.47 25.83 3.95
C GLY A 109 -39.95 25.89 3.80
N SER A 110 -39.24 24.96 4.43
CA SER A 110 -37.77 24.86 4.33
C SER A 110 -37.34 24.37 2.95
N GLY A 111 -36.18 24.82 2.46
CA GLY A 111 -35.62 24.46 1.15
C GLY A 111 -35.02 23.05 1.05
N GLY A 112 -35.67 22.04 1.61
CA GLY A 112 -35.33 20.64 1.41
C GLY A 112 -36.09 20.02 0.23
N PRO A 113 -35.70 18.81 -0.23
CA PRO A 113 -36.48 18.08 -1.23
C PRO A 113 -37.87 17.73 -0.68
N ASP A 114 -38.89 17.79 -1.54
CA ASP A 114 -40.26 17.42 -1.19
C ASP A 114 -40.35 15.91 -0.88
N PRO A 115 -40.81 15.50 0.32
CA PRO A 115 -40.95 14.10 0.68
C PRO A 115 -41.85 13.32 -0.29
N GLU A 116 -42.87 13.92 -0.91
CA GLU A 116 -43.70 13.19 -1.87
C GLU A 116 -42.98 12.91 -3.20
N MET A 117 -42.19 13.86 -3.72
CA MET A 117 -41.35 13.60 -4.89
C MET A 117 -40.35 12.47 -4.62
N MET A 118 -39.70 12.49 -3.45
CA MET A 118 -38.74 11.45 -3.10
C MET A 118 -39.41 10.08 -2.89
N ARG A 119 -40.60 10.04 -2.28
CA ARG A 119 -41.40 8.81 -2.14
C ARG A 119 -41.80 8.22 -3.49
N LEU A 120 -42.21 9.07 -4.44
CA LEU A 120 -42.55 8.66 -5.81
C LEU A 120 -41.32 8.16 -6.58
N GLN A 121 -40.15 8.79 -6.38
CA GLN A 121 -38.89 8.33 -6.96
C GLN A 121 -38.47 6.95 -6.42
N ILE A 122 -38.60 6.72 -5.11
CA ILE A 122 -38.32 5.42 -4.47
C ILE A 122 -39.30 4.33 -4.94
N LEU A 123 -40.57 4.68 -5.18
CA LEU A 123 -41.55 3.76 -5.79
C LEU A 123 -41.27 3.49 -7.28
N GLY A 124 -40.60 4.42 -7.97
CA GLY A 124 -40.21 4.28 -9.37
C GLY A 124 -38.98 3.39 -9.61
N ASP A 125 -38.07 3.26 -8.63
CA ASP A 125 -36.87 2.42 -8.72
C ASP A 125 -36.81 1.33 -7.62
N PRO A 126 -37.07 0.05 -7.97
CA PRO A 126 -36.91 -1.08 -7.06
C PRO A 126 -35.51 -1.22 -6.43
N ARG A 127 -34.46 -0.70 -7.06
CA ARG A 127 -33.08 -0.71 -6.52
C ARG A 127 -32.96 0.25 -5.34
N MET A 128 -33.49 1.47 -5.47
CA MET A 128 -33.54 2.44 -4.37
C MET A 128 -34.35 1.90 -3.19
N LEU A 129 -35.52 1.29 -3.44
CA LEU A 129 -36.33 0.69 -2.38
C LEU A 129 -35.61 -0.48 -1.67
N THR A 130 -34.80 -1.25 -2.40
CA THR A 130 -33.97 -2.33 -1.84
C THR A 130 -32.85 -1.78 -0.96
N ASN A 131 -32.13 -0.74 -1.41
CA ASN A 131 -31.10 -0.07 -0.62
C ASN A 131 -31.68 0.58 0.65
N LEU A 132 -32.82 1.27 0.51
CA LEU A 132 -33.54 1.91 1.61
C LEU A 132 -33.96 0.91 2.71
N ARG A 133 -34.33 -0.33 2.34
CA ARG A 133 -34.63 -1.40 3.31
C ARG A 133 -33.41 -1.86 4.12
N LEU A 134 -32.21 -1.75 3.56
CA LEU A 134 -30.96 -2.12 4.25
C LEU A 134 -30.46 -1.01 5.18
N GLN A 135 -30.58 0.26 4.77
CA GLN A 135 -30.08 1.40 5.55
C GLN A 135 -31.12 2.00 6.52
N TYR A 136 -32.39 2.07 6.12
CA TYR A 136 -33.43 2.83 6.82
C TYR A 136 -34.78 2.06 6.86
N PRO A 137 -34.85 0.93 7.57
CA PRO A 137 -36.00 0.02 7.53
C PRO A 137 -37.33 0.68 7.91
N ASP A 138 -37.35 1.59 8.90
CA ASP A 138 -38.58 2.32 9.30
C ASP A 138 -39.11 3.26 8.22
N LEU A 139 -38.22 3.89 7.44
CA LEU A 139 -38.60 4.74 6.31
C LEU A 139 -39.08 3.88 5.14
N ALA A 140 -38.41 2.74 4.88
CA ALA A 140 -38.84 1.78 3.87
C ALA A 140 -40.21 1.15 4.20
N ALA A 141 -40.52 0.89 5.48
CA ALA A 141 -41.83 0.43 5.95
C ALA A 141 -42.93 1.52 5.91
N ALA A 142 -42.57 2.76 5.53
CA ALA A 142 -43.50 3.87 5.37
C ALA A 142 -43.77 4.27 3.91
N VAL A 143 -42.97 3.82 2.92
CA VAL A 143 -43.03 4.21 1.50
C VAL A 143 -44.43 4.10 0.88
N ASP A 144 -45.17 3.05 1.23
CA ASP A 144 -46.53 2.77 0.72
C ASP A 144 -47.59 3.76 1.23
N ASN A 145 -47.27 4.60 2.23
CA ASN A 145 -48.20 5.53 2.87
C ASN A 145 -47.60 6.95 2.94
N SER A 146 -48.12 7.85 2.10
CA SER A 146 -47.73 9.27 2.01
C SER A 146 -47.59 9.97 3.37
N GLU A 147 -48.66 9.95 4.18
CA GLU A 147 -48.68 10.59 5.51
C GLU A 147 -47.60 10.01 6.43
N ARG A 148 -47.45 8.68 6.44
CA ARG A 148 -46.45 8.01 7.29
C ARG A 148 -45.03 8.31 6.83
N PHE A 149 -44.76 8.23 5.53
CA PHE A 149 -43.46 8.53 4.94
C PHE A 149 -43.06 9.98 5.23
N ARG A 150 -43.96 10.94 4.97
CA ARG A 150 -43.76 12.37 5.25
C ARG A 150 -43.38 12.63 6.71
N ASN A 151 -44.05 11.96 7.66
CA ASN A 151 -43.75 12.11 9.08
C ASN A 151 -42.40 11.49 9.47
N VAL A 152 -42.10 10.26 9.03
CA VAL A 152 -40.82 9.58 9.33
C VAL A 152 -39.62 10.32 8.70
N PHE A 153 -39.77 10.76 7.45
CA PHE A 153 -38.77 11.56 6.73
C PHE A 153 -38.51 12.90 7.44
N GLN A 154 -39.55 13.59 7.91
CA GLN A 154 -39.37 14.84 8.67
C GLN A 154 -38.71 14.63 10.04
N SER A 155 -38.94 13.51 10.73
CA SER A 155 -38.18 13.20 11.96
C SER A 155 -36.71 12.89 11.65
N MET A 156 -36.43 12.09 10.62
CA MET A 156 -35.07 11.73 10.20
C MET A 156 -34.27 12.96 9.78
N GLN A 157 -34.86 13.85 8.95
CA GLN A 157 -34.21 15.07 8.48
C GLN A 157 -33.92 16.06 9.62
N ARG A 158 -34.77 16.13 10.66
CA ARG A 158 -34.46 16.92 11.88
C ARG A 158 -33.30 16.30 12.66
N GLN A 159 -33.32 14.98 12.85
CA GLN A 159 -32.28 14.27 13.59
C GLN A 159 -30.91 14.36 12.91
N GLN A 160 -30.86 14.26 11.57
CA GLN A 160 -29.65 14.53 10.77
C GLN A 160 -29.19 15.99 10.92
N ALA A 161 -30.08 16.97 10.72
CA ALA A 161 -29.73 18.39 10.82
C ALA A 161 -29.33 18.83 12.25
N GLU A 162 -29.75 18.12 13.30
CA GLU A 162 -29.29 18.33 14.67
C GLU A 162 -27.94 17.64 14.93
N ALA A 163 -27.71 16.43 14.39
CA ALA A 163 -26.42 15.76 14.46
C ALA A 163 -25.32 16.55 13.70
N GLU A 164 -25.61 17.01 12.48
CA GLU A 164 -24.73 17.89 11.70
C GLU A 164 -24.41 19.19 12.45
N ARG A 165 -25.42 19.86 13.01
CA ARG A 165 -25.23 21.11 13.76
C ARG A 165 -24.41 20.90 15.03
N ASN A 166 -24.58 19.78 15.72
CA ASN A 166 -23.77 19.45 16.90
C ASN A 166 -22.32 19.14 16.50
N ARG A 167 -22.10 18.40 15.41
CA ARG A 167 -20.77 18.13 14.85
C ARG A 167 -20.06 19.41 14.39
N GLN A 168 -20.78 20.33 13.74
CA GLN A 168 -20.28 21.65 13.35
C GLN A 168 -19.94 22.54 14.55
N ARG A 169 -20.69 22.43 15.66
CA ARG A 169 -20.35 23.10 16.93
C ARG A 169 -19.09 22.54 17.55
N GLU A 170 -18.97 21.22 17.67
CA GLU A 170 -17.75 20.59 18.19
C GLU A 170 -16.52 20.95 17.35
N ILE A 171 -16.65 20.99 16.01
CA ILE A 171 -15.58 21.45 15.12
C ILE A 171 -15.28 22.95 15.33
N SER A 172 -16.28 23.80 15.59
CA SER A 172 -16.06 25.22 15.92
C SER A 172 -15.33 25.36 17.26
N GLU A 173 -15.80 24.69 18.31
CA GLU A 173 -15.24 24.74 19.66
C GLU A 173 -13.77 24.26 19.71
N LEU A 174 -13.40 23.32 18.82
CA LEU A 174 -11.99 22.91 18.62
C LEU A 174 -11.17 23.95 17.84
N ASN A 175 -11.77 24.73 16.94
CA ASN A 175 -11.10 25.81 16.21
C ASN A 175 -11.05 27.14 16.98
N ASP A 176 -11.90 27.33 17.98
CA ASP A 176 -12.02 28.59 18.75
C ASP A 176 -10.78 28.88 19.62
N ASP A 177 -10.03 27.85 20.03
CA ASP A 177 -8.62 27.98 20.47
C ASP A 177 -7.68 27.24 19.50
N PRO A 178 -7.14 27.95 18.48
CA PRO A 178 -6.24 27.37 17.48
C PRO A 178 -4.80 27.23 17.99
N PHE A 179 -4.51 27.58 19.25
CA PHE A 179 -3.18 27.42 19.88
C PHE A 179 -3.15 26.30 20.94
N ASN A 180 -4.30 25.72 21.30
CA ASN A 180 -4.35 24.53 22.14
C ASN A 180 -3.84 23.29 21.36
N PRO A 181 -2.75 22.61 21.81
CA PRO A 181 -2.18 21.46 21.11
C PRO A 181 -3.11 20.24 21.11
N GLU A 182 -3.97 20.06 22.12
CA GLU A 182 -4.94 18.96 22.16
C GLU A 182 -6.04 19.14 21.11
N ASN A 183 -6.49 20.38 20.91
CA ASN A 183 -7.42 20.73 19.83
C ASN A 183 -6.78 20.52 18.45
N GLN A 184 -5.53 20.97 18.26
CA GLN A 184 -4.80 20.77 17.00
C GLN A 184 -4.66 19.27 16.68
N ALA A 185 -4.22 18.45 17.63
CA ALA A 185 -4.09 17.00 17.45
C ALA A 185 -5.44 16.32 17.13
N LYS A 186 -6.54 16.74 17.75
CA LYS A 186 -7.88 16.21 17.45
C LYS A 186 -8.38 16.64 16.06
N ILE A 187 -8.08 17.86 15.63
CA ILE A 187 -8.39 18.34 14.26
C ILE A 187 -7.54 17.60 13.23
N GLU A 188 -6.25 17.41 13.49
CA GLU A 188 -5.33 16.64 12.64
C GLU A 188 -5.79 15.19 12.47
N GLU A 189 -6.13 14.51 13.56
CA GLU A 189 -6.64 13.13 13.50
C GLU A 189 -7.98 13.02 12.78
N LEU A 190 -8.89 14.00 12.92
CA LEU A 190 -10.13 14.05 12.15
C LEU A 190 -9.88 14.21 10.65
N ILE A 191 -8.98 15.12 10.24
CA ILE A 191 -8.59 15.31 8.83
C ILE A 191 -7.91 14.05 8.30
N ARG A 192 -7.04 13.42 9.10
CA ARG A 192 -6.36 12.16 8.74
C ARG A 192 -7.35 11.02 8.53
N GLN A 193 -8.37 10.89 9.40
CA GLN A 193 -9.43 9.90 9.26
C GLN A 193 -10.31 10.18 8.03
N GLU A 194 -10.66 11.45 7.76
CA GLU A 194 -11.44 11.83 6.59
C GLU A 194 -10.69 11.52 5.28
N ALA A 195 -9.41 11.89 5.17
CA ALA A 195 -8.57 11.56 4.02
C ALA A 195 -8.32 10.05 3.84
N VAL A 196 -8.21 9.28 4.93
CA VAL A 196 -8.11 7.81 4.88
C VAL A 196 -9.42 7.17 4.41
N MET A 197 -10.58 7.67 4.85
CA MET A 197 -11.89 7.21 4.37
C MET A 197 -12.14 7.58 2.91
N GLU A 198 -11.76 8.80 2.49
CA GLU A 198 -11.84 9.23 1.09
C GLU A 198 -10.95 8.35 0.19
N ASN A 199 -9.71 8.09 0.60
CA ASN A 199 -8.81 7.19 -0.13
C ASN A 199 -9.34 5.74 -0.19
N LEU A 200 -9.93 5.24 0.90
CA LEU A 200 -10.58 3.93 0.93
C LEU A 200 -11.79 3.86 -0.03
N GLN A 201 -12.65 4.87 -0.02
CA GLN A 201 -13.81 4.95 -0.92
C GLN A 201 -13.36 5.05 -2.38
N ASN A 202 -12.40 5.92 -2.69
CA ASN A 202 -11.83 6.05 -4.03
C ASN A 202 -11.22 4.71 -4.51
N ALA A 203 -10.51 3.98 -3.64
CA ALA A 203 -9.96 2.68 -3.97
C ALA A 203 -11.04 1.61 -4.19
N LEU A 204 -12.14 1.63 -3.42
CA LEU A 204 -13.28 0.72 -3.61
C LEU A 204 -14.04 1.00 -4.91
N GLU A 205 -14.11 2.25 -5.34
CA GLU A 205 -14.77 2.67 -6.59
C GLU A 205 -13.90 2.45 -7.84
N HIS A 206 -12.58 2.70 -7.76
CA HIS A 206 -11.70 2.75 -8.93
C HIS A 206 -10.71 1.56 -9.05
N THR A 207 -10.45 0.84 -7.95
CA THR A 207 -9.54 -0.31 -7.90
C THR A 207 -10.10 -1.44 -7.01
N PRO A 208 -11.31 -1.99 -7.30
CA PRO A 208 -11.90 -3.06 -6.49
C PRO A 208 -11.01 -4.30 -6.38
N GLU A 209 -10.10 -4.53 -7.33
CA GLU A 209 -9.09 -5.59 -7.31
C GLU A 209 -8.13 -5.48 -6.13
N ALA A 210 -7.88 -4.28 -5.60
CA ALA A 210 -7.03 -4.06 -4.41
C ALA A 210 -7.60 -4.71 -3.13
N PHE A 211 -8.90 -5.04 -3.13
CA PHE A 211 -9.60 -5.74 -2.04
C PHE A 211 -9.93 -7.19 -2.41
N GLY A 212 -9.58 -7.63 -3.62
CA GLY A 212 -9.75 -9.00 -4.09
C GLY A 212 -8.64 -9.91 -3.59
N LYS A 213 -9.00 -11.14 -3.17
CA LYS A 213 -8.00 -12.17 -2.85
C LYS A 213 -7.41 -12.73 -4.16
N VAL A 214 -6.24 -12.21 -4.55
CA VAL A 214 -5.45 -12.77 -5.65
C VAL A 214 -5.06 -14.20 -5.30
N HIS A 215 -5.44 -15.16 -6.14
CA HIS A 215 -5.10 -16.57 -5.96
C HIS A 215 -3.79 -16.91 -6.68
N MET A 216 -3.03 -17.85 -6.10
CA MET A 216 -1.70 -18.22 -6.58
C MET A 216 -1.76 -19.01 -7.90
N LEU A 217 -0.73 -18.88 -8.73
CA LEU A 217 -0.66 -19.51 -10.05
C LEU A 217 -0.37 -21.02 -9.92
N TYR A 218 -1.33 -21.87 -10.28
CA TYR A 218 -1.15 -23.32 -10.36
C TYR A 218 -1.47 -23.87 -11.75
N ILE A 219 -0.81 -24.96 -12.13
CA ILE A 219 -1.14 -25.76 -13.32
C ILE A 219 -1.25 -27.26 -12.98
N ASP A 220 -2.11 -27.99 -13.70
CA ASP A 220 -2.12 -29.46 -13.67
C ASP A 220 -0.94 -30.01 -14.50
N VAL A 221 -0.18 -30.93 -13.92
CA VAL A 221 0.98 -31.60 -14.56
C VAL A 221 0.96 -33.10 -14.27
N GLU A 222 1.68 -33.88 -15.06
CA GLU A 222 1.82 -35.33 -14.85
C GLU A 222 3.30 -35.72 -14.69
N VAL A 223 3.68 -36.25 -13.53
CA VAL A 223 5.04 -36.76 -13.26
C VAL A 223 4.97 -38.29 -13.18
N ASN A 224 5.64 -38.99 -14.09
CA ASN A 224 5.62 -40.46 -14.16
C ASN A 224 4.19 -41.06 -14.06
N GLY A 225 3.25 -40.49 -14.83
CA GLY A 225 1.84 -40.89 -14.87
C GLY A 225 0.97 -40.40 -13.71
N HIS A 226 1.53 -39.79 -12.66
CA HIS A 226 0.79 -39.27 -11.52
C HIS A 226 0.46 -37.79 -11.72
N LYS A 227 -0.82 -37.43 -11.57
CA LYS A 227 -1.28 -36.04 -11.66
C LYS A 227 -0.90 -35.28 -10.39
N VAL A 228 -0.27 -34.13 -10.56
CA VAL A 228 0.17 -33.22 -9.50
C VAL A 228 -0.26 -31.80 -9.88
N LYS A 229 -0.57 -30.97 -8.88
CA LYS A 229 -0.84 -29.54 -9.08
C LYS A 229 0.44 -28.78 -8.76
N ALA A 230 1.09 -28.23 -9.79
CA ALA A 230 2.34 -27.50 -9.65
C ALA A 230 2.10 -26.02 -9.41
N PHE A 231 2.62 -25.49 -8.31
CA PHE A 231 2.69 -24.05 -8.04
C PHE A 231 3.75 -23.41 -8.95
N VAL A 232 3.43 -22.29 -9.61
CA VAL A 232 4.32 -21.59 -10.54
C VAL A 232 4.86 -20.34 -9.88
N ASP A 233 6.18 -20.31 -9.62
CA ASP A 233 6.84 -19.28 -8.83
C ASP A 233 8.14 -18.81 -9.50
N SER A 234 8.13 -17.58 -10.00
CA SER A 234 9.30 -16.93 -10.60
C SER A 234 10.26 -16.31 -9.58
N GLY A 235 9.87 -16.20 -8.31
CA GLY A 235 10.74 -15.77 -7.21
C GLY A 235 11.63 -16.89 -6.67
N ALA A 236 11.16 -18.14 -6.73
CA ALA A 236 11.98 -19.30 -6.39
C ALA A 236 13.11 -19.55 -7.40
N GLN A 237 14.36 -19.52 -6.93
CA GLN A 237 15.54 -19.84 -7.75
C GLN A 237 15.55 -21.30 -8.28
N ALA A 238 14.92 -22.23 -7.56
CA ALA A 238 14.99 -23.67 -7.86
C ALA A 238 13.62 -24.36 -7.79
N THR A 239 13.40 -25.29 -8.72
CA THR A 239 12.25 -26.20 -8.74
C THR A 239 12.35 -27.23 -7.62
N ILE A 240 11.30 -27.32 -6.80
CA ILE A 240 11.28 -28.07 -5.53
C ILE A 240 10.09 -29.03 -5.51
N MET A 241 10.28 -30.23 -4.94
CA MET A 241 9.23 -31.25 -4.79
C MET A 241 9.20 -31.77 -3.35
N SER A 242 7.99 -32.04 -2.84
CA SER A 242 7.81 -32.66 -1.52
C SER A 242 8.27 -34.13 -1.51
N PRO A 243 8.67 -34.70 -0.36
CA PRO A 243 9.02 -36.12 -0.28
C PRO A 243 7.82 -37.04 -0.53
N SER A 244 6.61 -36.60 -0.14
CA SER A 244 5.34 -37.28 -0.42
C SER A 244 5.07 -37.35 -1.93
N CYS A 245 5.20 -36.24 -2.66
CA CYS A 245 5.05 -36.20 -4.11
C CYS A 245 6.10 -37.07 -4.82
N ALA A 246 7.37 -36.99 -4.40
CA ALA A 246 8.45 -37.80 -4.98
C ALA A 246 8.24 -39.32 -4.75
N MET A 247 7.64 -39.70 -3.62
CA MET A 247 7.24 -41.09 -3.33
C MET A 247 6.02 -41.51 -4.14
N ALA A 248 4.95 -40.71 -4.15
CA ALA A 248 3.73 -40.99 -4.90
C ALA A 248 3.99 -41.14 -6.41
N CYS A 249 4.81 -40.25 -6.98
CA CYS A 249 5.23 -40.33 -8.38
C CYS A 249 6.21 -41.49 -8.67
N GLY A 250 6.65 -42.27 -7.67
CA GLY A 250 7.59 -43.38 -7.85
C GLY A 250 9.01 -42.98 -8.26
N ILE A 251 9.37 -41.70 -8.12
CA ILE A 251 10.68 -41.15 -8.51
C ILE A 251 11.67 -41.00 -7.33
N MET A 252 11.27 -41.33 -6.10
CA MET A 252 12.14 -41.33 -4.92
C MET A 252 13.46 -42.09 -5.13
N ARG A 253 13.45 -43.15 -5.96
CA ARG A 253 14.65 -43.92 -6.38
C ARG A 253 15.65 -43.16 -7.26
N LEU A 254 15.32 -41.94 -7.70
CA LEU A 254 16.16 -41.05 -8.52
C LEU A 254 16.77 -39.90 -7.69
N VAL A 255 16.51 -39.85 -6.39
CA VAL A 255 17.00 -38.80 -5.49
C VAL A 255 18.47 -39.06 -5.13
N ASP A 256 19.37 -38.22 -5.63
CA ASP A 256 20.78 -38.27 -5.29
C ASP A 256 21.01 -37.59 -3.94
N THR A 257 21.17 -38.41 -2.89
CA THR A 257 21.38 -37.99 -1.50
C THR A 257 22.73 -37.31 -1.27
N ARG A 258 23.66 -37.33 -2.23
CA ARG A 258 24.91 -36.54 -2.17
C ARG A 258 24.65 -35.04 -2.26
N PHE A 259 23.45 -34.65 -2.71
CA PHE A 259 22.96 -33.27 -2.76
C PHE A 259 21.98 -32.97 -1.60
N ALA A 260 21.97 -33.80 -0.55
CA ALA A 260 21.25 -33.53 0.69
C ALA A 260 21.93 -32.39 1.49
N GLY A 261 21.17 -31.71 2.35
CA GLY A 261 21.68 -30.60 3.15
C GLY A 261 20.58 -29.80 3.84
N ILE A 262 20.89 -28.57 4.22
CA ILE A 262 19.93 -27.62 4.80
C ILE A 262 19.85 -26.41 3.86
N ALA A 263 18.70 -26.22 3.23
CA ALA A 263 18.41 -24.99 2.51
C ALA A 263 18.17 -23.87 3.53
N ARG A 264 18.87 -22.73 3.34
CA ARG A 264 18.63 -21.49 4.07
C ARG A 264 17.99 -20.47 3.13
N GLY A 265 16.87 -19.90 3.54
CA GLY A 265 16.11 -18.89 2.80
C GLY A 265 15.10 -18.21 3.72
N VAL A 266 13.83 -18.13 3.31
CA VAL A 266 12.66 -17.75 4.17
C VAL A 266 12.30 -18.83 5.22
N GLY A 267 13.33 -19.47 5.78
CA GLY A 267 13.25 -20.62 6.68
C GLY A 267 14.49 -21.52 6.55
N THR A 268 14.57 -22.52 7.45
CA THR A 268 15.55 -23.61 7.36
C THR A 268 14.83 -24.91 7.02
N ALA A 269 15.09 -25.46 5.83
CA ALA A 269 14.40 -26.65 5.32
C ALA A 269 15.40 -27.76 4.96
N LYS A 270 15.06 -29.01 5.26
CA LYS A 270 15.94 -30.17 5.08
C LYS A 270 15.80 -30.72 3.66
N VAL A 271 16.87 -30.60 2.89
CA VAL A 271 16.98 -31.15 1.53
C VAL A 271 17.39 -32.62 1.65
N LEU A 272 16.57 -33.52 1.12
CA LEU A 272 16.84 -34.97 1.07
C LEU A 272 17.77 -35.37 -0.07
N GLY A 273 17.85 -34.54 -1.12
CA GLY A 273 18.71 -34.75 -2.28
C GLY A 273 18.16 -34.08 -3.53
N ARG A 274 18.74 -34.40 -4.69
CA ARG A 274 18.32 -33.86 -5.99
C ARG A 274 18.00 -34.97 -6.99
N VAL A 275 16.86 -34.85 -7.66
CA VAL A 275 16.58 -35.59 -8.91
C VAL A 275 17.17 -34.78 -10.05
N HIS A 276 18.26 -35.28 -10.66
CA HIS A 276 18.98 -34.55 -11.71
C HIS A 276 18.18 -34.39 -12.99
N GLN A 277 17.40 -35.42 -13.36
CA GLN A 277 16.52 -35.40 -14.53
C GLN A 277 15.37 -36.39 -14.36
N ALA A 278 14.14 -35.90 -14.47
CA ALA A 278 12.94 -36.72 -14.71
C ALA A 278 12.01 -36.00 -15.70
N GLN A 279 11.15 -36.76 -16.39
CA GLN A 279 10.19 -36.19 -17.33
C GLN A 279 8.93 -35.72 -16.59
N ILE A 280 8.61 -34.44 -16.74
CA ILE A 280 7.30 -33.87 -16.37
C ILE A 280 6.50 -33.62 -17.64
N LYS A 281 5.25 -34.08 -17.66
CA LYS A 281 4.31 -33.81 -18.75
C LYS A 281 3.49 -32.58 -18.41
N ILE A 282 3.49 -31.60 -19.31
CA ILE A 282 2.76 -30.33 -19.19
C ILE A 282 1.94 -30.15 -20.47
N GLY A 283 0.62 -30.26 -20.36
CA GLY A 283 -0.27 -30.39 -21.52
C GLY A 283 0.10 -31.61 -22.38
N SER A 284 0.57 -31.35 -23.61
CA SER A 284 1.07 -32.35 -24.56
C SER A 284 2.60 -32.51 -24.58
N LEU A 285 3.35 -31.66 -23.87
CA LEU A 285 4.82 -31.69 -23.86
C LEU A 285 5.35 -32.63 -22.78
N PHE A 286 6.50 -33.26 -23.04
CA PHE A 286 7.31 -33.96 -22.04
C PHE A 286 8.63 -33.20 -21.88
N LEU A 287 8.86 -32.65 -20.69
CA LEU A 287 9.97 -31.74 -20.40
C LEU A 287 10.97 -32.40 -19.42
N PRO A 288 12.28 -32.44 -19.73
CA PRO A 288 13.30 -32.95 -18.82
C PRO A 288 13.68 -31.90 -17.76
N CYS A 289 13.09 -32.05 -16.58
CA CYS A 289 13.27 -31.15 -15.43
C CYS A 289 14.13 -31.78 -14.32
N SER A 290 14.74 -30.94 -13.49
CA SER A 290 15.45 -31.33 -12.27
C SER A 290 14.70 -30.84 -11.03
N PHE A 291 14.70 -31.63 -9.95
CA PHE A 291 13.92 -31.33 -8.74
C PHE A 291 14.79 -31.43 -7.49
N THR A 292 14.77 -30.40 -6.65
CA THR A 292 15.32 -30.47 -5.29
C THR A 292 14.23 -31.06 -4.37
N VAL A 293 14.49 -32.20 -3.73
CA VAL A 293 13.50 -32.84 -2.84
C VAL A 293 13.74 -32.36 -1.41
N MET A 294 12.72 -31.75 -0.80
CA MET A 294 12.89 -30.97 0.44
C MET A 294 11.69 -31.12 1.38
N GLU A 295 11.97 -31.37 2.66
CA GLU A 295 10.98 -31.38 3.75
C GLU A 295 10.54 -29.94 4.11
N GLY A 296 9.30 -29.75 4.55
CA GLY A 296 8.82 -28.45 5.05
C GLY A 296 8.41 -27.46 3.95
N LYS A 297 7.77 -27.93 2.88
CA LYS A 297 6.93 -27.10 2.00
C LYS A 297 5.53 -27.69 1.92
N ASP A 298 4.55 -26.80 2.00
CA ASP A 298 3.11 -27.12 1.94
C ASP A 298 2.59 -27.29 0.50
N VAL A 299 3.50 -27.23 -0.48
CA VAL A 299 3.24 -27.49 -1.91
C VAL A 299 3.98 -28.74 -2.38
N ASP A 300 3.25 -29.66 -3.01
CA ASP A 300 3.81 -30.94 -3.49
C ASP A 300 4.84 -30.76 -4.61
N LEU A 301 4.65 -29.75 -5.46
CA LEU A 301 5.57 -29.38 -6.52
C LEU A 301 5.52 -27.87 -6.76
N LEU A 302 6.69 -27.24 -6.72
CA LEU A 302 6.91 -25.85 -7.13
C LEU A 302 7.80 -25.83 -8.37
N LEU A 303 7.28 -25.26 -9.46
CA LEU A 303 8.00 -24.98 -10.71
C LEU A 303 8.68 -23.62 -10.62
N GLY A 304 10.00 -23.64 -10.42
CA GLY A 304 10.83 -22.47 -10.14
C GLY A 304 11.41 -21.81 -11.38
N LEU A 305 12.07 -20.67 -11.17
CA LEU A 305 12.68 -19.84 -12.21
C LEU A 305 13.74 -20.60 -13.04
N ASP A 306 14.39 -21.62 -12.47
CA ASP A 306 15.35 -22.48 -13.17
C ASP A 306 14.70 -23.25 -14.34
N MET A 307 13.57 -23.90 -14.11
CA MET A 307 12.86 -24.66 -15.14
C MET A 307 12.02 -23.74 -16.04
N LEU A 308 11.45 -22.66 -15.50
CA LEU A 308 10.76 -21.64 -16.30
C LEU A 308 11.71 -21.01 -17.33
N LYS A 309 12.93 -20.61 -16.95
CA LYS A 309 13.94 -20.11 -17.90
C LYS A 309 14.43 -21.20 -18.84
N ARG A 310 14.72 -22.42 -18.35
CA ARG A 310 15.20 -23.55 -19.16
C ARG A 310 14.26 -23.91 -20.32
N HIS A 311 12.94 -23.81 -20.10
CA HIS A 311 11.93 -24.15 -21.11
C HIS A 311 11.31 -22.92 -21.80
N GLN A 312 11.90 -21.73 -21.60
CA GLN A 312 11.44 -20.46 -22.18
C GLN A 312 9.94 -20.20 -21.92
N ALA A 313 9.51 -20.45 -20.68
CA ALA A 313 8.12 -20.28 -20.27
C ALA A 313 7.72 -18.80 -20.21
N CYS A 314 6.51 -18.48 -20.66
CA CYS A 314 5.88 -17.17 -20.52
C CYS A 314 4.65 -17.28 -19.62
N VAL A 315 4.60 -16.45 -18.57
CA VAL A 315 3.47 -16.35 -17.64
C VAL A 315 2.51 -15.30 -18.21
N ASP A 316 1.54 -15.74 -19.00
CA ASP A 316 0.57 -14.89 -19.69
C ASP A 316 -0.63 -14.63 -18.76
N LEU A 317 -0.51 -13.60 -17.92
CA LEU A 317 -1.59 -13.18 -17.00
C LEU A 317 -2.77 -12.54 -17.74
N GLN A 318 -2.59 -12.05 -18.97
CA GLN A 318 -3.69 -11.48 -19.78
C GLN A 318 -4.65 -12.57 -20.27
N LYS A 319 -4.11 -13.75 -20.65
CA LYS A 319 -4.92 -14.92 -21.00
C LYS A 319 -5.19 -15.88 -19.84
N ASN A 320 -4.57 -15.65 -18.68
CA ASN A 320 -4.49 -16.56 -17.54
C ASN A 320 -3.92 -17.95 -17.89
N LYS A 321 -2.74 -18.00 -18.55
CA LYS A 321 -2.09 -19.24 -19.00
C LYS A 321 -0.57 -19.23 -18.79
N LEU A 322 0.01 -20.41 -18.56
CA LEU A 322 1.44 -20.64 -18.76
C LEU A 322 1.68 -21.12 -20.20
N VAL A 323 2.51 -20.43 -20.96
CA VAL A 323 2.90 -20.83 -22.31
C VAL A 323 4.31 -21.41 -22.29
N ILE A 324 4.49 -22.65 -22.73
CA ILE A 324 5.81 -23.31 -22.83
C ILE A 324 5.97 -23.86 -24.25
N GLN A 325 7.05 -23.49 -24.93
CA GLN A 325 7.37 -23.97 -26.29
C GLN A 325 6.20 -23.86 -27.30
N GLY A 326 5.35 -22.83 -27.15
CA GLY A 326 4.16 -22.60 -27.97
C GLY A 326 2.89 -23.36 -27.55
N VAL A 327 2.95 -24.23 -26.54
CA VAL A 327 1.78 -24.87 -25.93
C VAL A 327 1.26 -24.00 -24.79
N GLU A 328 0.02 -23.53 -24.90
CA GLU A 328 -0.67 -22.81 -23.83
C GLU A 328 -1.35 -23.78 -22.86
N VAL A 329 -1.09 -23.66 -21.56
CA VAL A 329 -1.76 -24.41 -20.47
C VAL A 329 -2.46 -23.41 -19.54
N PRO A 330 -3.77 -23.53 -19.28
CA PRO A 330 -4.48 -22.60 -18.40
C PRO A 330 -4.01 -22.72 -16.95
N PHE A 331 -4.00 -21.60 -16.22
CA PHE A 331 -3.90 -21.64 -14.77
C PHE A 331 -5.21 -22.16 -14.16
N LEU A 332 -5.10 -22.82 -13.01
CA LEU A 332 -6.24 -23.34 -12.25
C LEU A 332 -7.04 -22.19 -11.60
N GLY A 333 -8.37 -22.31 -11.59
CA GLY A 333 -9.24 -21.43 -10.83
C GLY A 333 -9.23 -21.73 -9.32
N GLU A 334 -9.74 -20.80 -8.52
CA GLU A 334 -9.74 -20.84 -7.05
C GLU A 334 -10.35 -22.13 -6.44
N ALA A 335 -11.27 -22.80 -7.15
CA ALA A 335 -11.87 -24.06 -6.73
C ALA A 335 -10.94 -25.28 -6.91
N ASP A 336 -10.02 -25.24 -7.87
CA ASP A 336 -9.15 -26.35 -8.27
C ASP A 336 -7.73 -26.26 -7.70
N ILE A 337 -7.37 -25.13 -7.09
CA ILE A 337 -6.11 -24.91 -6.37
C ILE A 337 -6.08 -25.80 -5.10
N PRO A 338 -4.94 -26.41 -4.74
CA PRO A 338 -4.83 -27.16 -3.49
C PRO A 338 -5.09 -26.23 -2.29
N LYS A 339 -6.25 -26.38 -1.64
CA LYS A 339 -6.54 -25.69 -0.39
C LYS A 339 -5.81 -26.41 0.74
N GLY A 340 -4.55 -26.02 0.97
CA GLY A 340 -3.71 -26.51 2.06
C GLY A 340 -4.45 -26.38 3.40
N PRO A 341 -4.42 -27.40 4.30
CA PRO A 341 -5.30 -27.43 5.47
C PRO A 341 -5.16 -26.27 6.47
N GLU A 342 -4.09 -25.47 6.40
CA GLU A 342 -3.74 -24.51 7.45
C GLU A 342 -3.53 -23.05 7.01
N GLU A 343 -3.34 -22.74 5.72
CA GLU A 343 -2.88 -21.38 5.31
C GLU A 343 -3.95 -20.26 5.43
N LEU A 344 -5.22 -20.60 5.62
CA LEU A 344 -6.29 -19.64 5.98
C LEU A 344 -6.63 -19.61 7.49
N LEU A 345 -5.91 -20.37 8.31
CA LEU A 345 -6.15 -20.50 9.76
C LEU A 345 -4.91 -20.23 10.63
N ASN A 346 -3.71 -20.56 10.14
CA ASN A 346 -2.43 -20.49 10.86
C ASN A 346 -1.44 -19.49 10.25
N GLU A 347 -1.89 -18.53 9.42
CA GLU A 347 -1.07 -17.33 9.21
C GLU A 347 -1.13 -16.47 10.48
N PRO A 348 0.01 -16.15 11.12
CA PRO A 348 0.01 -15.25 12.27
C PRO A 348 -0.45 -13.85 11.83
N THR A 349 -1.64 -13.43 12.28
CA THR A 349 -2.17 -12.10 11.99
C THR A 349 -1.58 -11.05 12.91
N VAL A 350 -1.08 -9.96 12.35
CA VAL A 350 -0.90 -8.71 13.09
C VAL A 350 -2.26 -8.01 13.16
N GLU A 351 -2.71 -7.69 14.37
CA GLU A 351 -3.90 -6.88 14.57
C GLU A 351 -3.49 -5.40 14.46
N GLY A 352 -3.98 -4.74 13.41
CA GLY A 352 -3.81 -3.31 13.20
C GLY A 352 -4.74 -2.48 14.09
N PRO A 353 -4.40 -1.20 14.36
CA PRO A 353 -5.30 -0.29 15.05
C PRO A 353 -6.63 -0.20 14.27
N GLY A 354 -7.75 -0.44 14.96
CA GLY A 354 -9.08 -0.54 14.34
C GLY A 354 -9.54 -1.96 13.99
N GLY A 355 -8.83 -3.00 14.44
CA GLY A 355 -9.28 -4.40 14.32
C GLY A 355 -9.00 -5.07 12.96
N ALA A 356 -8.35 -4.36 12.03
CA ALA A 356 -7.88 -4.93 10.78
C ALA A 356 -6.92 -6.10 11.06
N ARG A 357 -7.14 -7.25 10.41
CA ARG A 357 -6.25 -8.41 10.54
C ARG A 357 -5.44 -8.57 9.26
N VAL A 358 -4.13 -8.33 9.38
CA VAL A 358 -3.16 -8.43 8.28
C VAL A 358 -2.29 -9.67 8.48
N GLY A 359 -2.14 -10.48 7.45
CA GLY A 359 -1.25 -11.64 7.46
C GLY A 359 0.22 -11.23 7.55
N ALA A 360 0.96 -11.71 8.56
CA ALA A 360 2.35 -11.29 8.80
C ALA A 360 3.38 -11.90 7.81
N ARG A 361 2.97 -12.80 6.92
CA ARG A 361 3.82 -13.42 5.89
C ARG A 361 3.41 -13.00 4.48
N THR A 362 2.10 -12.86 4.24
CA THR A 362 1.51 -12.50 2.94
C THR A 362 1.33 -10.99 2.76
N GLY A 363 1.23 -10.23 3.86
CA GLY A 363 0.77 -8.84 3.84
C GLY A 363 -0.71 -8.67 3.50
N ALA A 364 -1.46 -9.76 3.31
CA ALA A 364 -2.84 -9.70 2.88
C ALA A 364 -3.76 -9.22 4.01
N VAL A 365 -4.70 -8.33 3.69
CA VAL A 365 -5.78 -7.94 4.60
C VAL A 365 -6.79 -9.09 4.63
N LEU A 366 -6.74 -9.92 5.67
CA LEU A 366 -7.63 -11.06 5.85
C LEU A 366 -9.01 -10.63 6.36
N GLN A 367 -9.06 -9.54 7.14
CA GLN A 367 -10.27 -8.82 7.53
C GLN A 367 -9.97 -7.30 7.52
N PRO A 368 -10.76 -6.48 6.79
CA PRO A 368 -10.65 -5.02 6.87
C PRO A 368 -11.06 -4.52 8.26
N PRO A 369 -10.69 -3.29 8.67
CA PRO A 369 -11.14 -2.73 9.95
C PRO A 369 -12.67 -2.59 9.99
N ASP A 370 -13.28 -2.94 11.12
CA ASP A 370 -14.74 -2.95 11.29
C ASP A 370 -15.31 -1.52 11.23
N SER A 371 -15.75 -1.14 10.05
CA SER A 371 -16.12 0.24 9.73
C SER A 371 -17.50 0.61 10.26
N VAL A 372 -17.51 1.29 11.41
CA VAL A 372 -18.58 2.20 11.86
C VAL A 372 -19.94 1.54 12.15
N SER A 373 -19.97 0.61 13.12
CA SER A 373 -21.21 0.34 13.87
C SER A 373 -21.43 1.42 14.95
N THR A 374 -22.13 2.50 14.62
CA THR A 374 -22.43 3.61 15.56
C THR A 374 -23.46 3.24 16.62
N GLN A 375 -23.03 2.51 17.66
CA GLN A 375 -23.78 2.34 18.91
C GLN A 375 -22.95 2.75 20.12
N ALA A 376 -23.04 4.04 20.46
CA ALA A 376 -22.58 4.55 21.75
C ALA A 376 -23.67 4.32 22.81
N SER A 377 -23.38 3.51 23.84
CA SER A 377 -24.25 3.40 25.02
C SER A 377 -23.47 3.20 26.32
N SER A 378 -23.22 4.32 27.00
CA SER A 378 -23.09 4.46 28.47
C SER A 378 -22.19 3.47 29.23
N SER A 379 -21.00 3.93 29.60
CA SER A 379 -20.33 3.45 30.80
C SER A 379 -21.08 3.89 32.07
N LYS A 380 -21.14 3.01 33.07
CA LYS A 380 -21.36 3.37 34.49
C LYS A 380 -20.44 2.51 35.36
N GLY A 381 -19.50 3.15 36.04
CA GLY A 381 -18.62 2.48 36.99
C GLY A 381 -19.27 2.30 38.37
N SER A 382 -18.71 1.40 39.15
CA SER A 382 -18.82 1.38 40.61
C SER A 382 -17.49 0.94 41.20
N SER A 383 -17.14 1.43 42.39
CA SER A 383 -15.77 1.45 42.92
C SER A 383 -15.64 0.76 44.27
N SER A 384 -14.63 -0.10 44.43
CA SER A 384 -13.91 -0.43 45.69
C SER A 384 -12.94 -1.61 45.43
N GLY A 385 -11.77 -1.71 46.08
CA GLY A 385 -11.07 -0.76 46.93
C GLY A 385 -9.87 -1.41 47.65
N GLU A 386 -8.80 -0.64 47.89
CA GLU A 386 -7.66 -0.93 48.80
C GLU A 386 -6.77 -2.16 48.47
N GLY A 387 -5.45 -2.20 48.78
CA GLY A 387 -4.53 -1.18 49.27
C GLY A 387 -3.16 -1.78 49.70
N ASN A 388 -2.06 -1.00 49.61
CA ASN A 388 -0.69 -1.32 50.11
C ASN A 388 0.01 -2.59 49.54
N SER A 389 1.30 -2.88 49.79
CA SER A 389 2.55 -2.07 49.83
C SER A 389 3.75 -3.02 50.09
N SER A 390 4.91 -2.78 49.46
CA SER A 390 6.28 -3.16 49.89
C SER A 390 6.52 -4.27 50.95
N GLY A 391 7.32 -5.31 50.63
CA GLY A 391 7.83 -6.25 51.65
C GLY A 391 8.95 -7.19 51.15
N GLN A 392 9.97 -7.43 51.99
CA GLN A 392 11.14 -8.28 51.69
C GLN A 392 10.88 -9.78 51.96
N GLY A 393 11.58 -10.65 51.23
CA GLY A 393 11.41 -12.11 51.25
C GLY A 393 12.06 -12.92 52.38
N GLN A 394 11.95 -14.24 52.24
CA GLN A 394 12.62 -15.33 52.97
C GLN A 394 12.57 -16.58 52.05
N THR A 395 13.69 -17.16 51.58
CA THR A 395 14.56 -18.21 52.18
C THR A 395 14.01 -19.66 52.14
N LEU A 396 14.93 -20.63 52.10
CA LEU A 396 14.77 -22.10 51.99
C LEU A 396 14.63 -22.62 50.53
N GLY A 397 15.45 -23.56 50.05
CA GLY A 397 16.69 -24.11 50.64
C GLY A 397 17.37 -25.17 49.74
N SER A 398 18.71 -25.17 49.70
CA SER A 398 19.54 -26.22 49.07
C SER A 398 19.67 -27.47 49.97
N PRO A 399 20.16 -28.62 49.48
CA PRO A 399 21.62 -28.83 49.44
C PRO A 399 22.22 -29.72 48.31
N LEU A 400 23.45 -29.37 47.90
CA LEU A 400 24.62 -30.23 47.58
C LEU A 400 24.53 -31.24 46.39
N ASP A 401 25.61 -31.54 45.66
CA ASP A 401 27.03 -31.63 46.09
C ASP A 401 28.07 -31.02 45.09
N GLU A 402 29.34 -30.97 45.51
CA GLU A 402 30.53 -30.31 44.89
C GLU A 402 31.49 -31.34 44.22
N PRO A 403 32.83 -31.15 44.00
CA PRO A 403 33.76 -29.98 43.97
C PRO A 403 34.51 -29.90 42.58
N ILE A 404 35.60 -29.20 42.21
CA ILE A 404 36.51 -28.07 42.61
C ILE A 404 37.22 -27.62 41.27
N GLY A 405 37.91 -26.49 41.04
CA GLY A 405 38.43 -25.37 41.85
C GLY A 405 38.27 -24.02 41.09
N ARG A 406 39.03 -22.92 41.26
CA ARG A 406 40.37 -22.55 41.81
C ARG A 406 41.54 -22.57 40.79
N ASP A 407 42.39 -21.53 40.68
CA ASP A 407 42.69 -20.41 41.62
C ASP A 407 42.98 -19.03 40.94
N GLN A 408 42.64 -17.94 41.66
CA GLN A 408 43.33 -16.62 41.83
C GLN A 408 43.84 -15.76 40.63
N ALA A 409 44.15 -14.45 40.75
CA ALA A 409 43.65 -13.32 41.56
C ALA A 409 44.39 -12.00 41.15
N GLN A 410 43.91 -10.82 41.61
CA GLN A 410 44.61 -9.51 41.63
C GLN A 410 44.93 -8.82 40.28
N ALA A 411 45.28 -7.52 40.19
CA ALA A 411 44.73 -6.32 40.86
C ALA A 411 45.23 -5.00 40.19
N ALA A 412 44.38 -3.98 40.17
CA ALA A 412 44.68 -2.53 40.32
C ALA A 412 45.47 -1.70 39.24
N LEU A 413 44.88 -0.51 38.97
CA LEU A 413 45.47 0.82 38.72
C LEU A 413 45.87 1.34 37.31
N THR A 414 45.41 2.59 37.08
CA THR A 414 45.93 3.68 36.22
C THR A 414 46.05 3.49 34.70
N ARG A 415 45.37 4.38 33.96
CA ARG A 415 45.40 4.51 32.48
C ARG A 415 45.58 5.99 32.06
N PRO A 416 46.68 6.36 31.40
CA PRO A 416 46.80 7.61 30.62
C PRO A 416 46.02 7.53 29.29
N LEU A 417 46.00 8.62 28.52
CA LEU A 417 45.34 8.70 27.19
C LEU A 417 46.31 8.44 26.02
N GLN A 418 45.69 8.19 24.85
CA GLN A 418 46.25 8.05 23.49
C GLN A 418 46.90 6.69 23.14
N PRO A 419 46.86 6.26 21.86
CA PRO A 419 45.91 6.58 20.78
C PRO A 419 44.98 5.39 20.48
N SER A 420 43.84 5.64 19.83
CA SER A 420 42.85 4.59 19.48
C SER A 420 43.31 3.76 18.27
N SER A 421 44.07 2.69 18.47
CA SER A 421 44.35 1.71 17.41
C SER A 421 43.14 0.79 17.19
N THR A 422 42.15 1.29 16.45
CA THR A 422 41.01 0.50 15.94
C THR A 422 41.48 -0.55 14.94
N GLN A 423 41.81 -1.74 15.44
CA GLN A 423 41.99 -2.93 14.62
C GLN A 423 40.61 -3.37 14.11
N HIS A 424 40.27 -2.93 12.90
CA HIS A 424 39.07 -3.39 12.18
C HIS A 424 39.13 -4.91 11.96
N PRO A 425 37.98 -5.60 11.96
CA PRO A 425 37.95 -7.05 11.75
C PRO A 425 38.58 -7.41 10.39
N PRO A 426 39.37 -8.51 10.32
CA PRO A 426 40.14 -8.83 9.11
C PRO A 426 39.25 -9.06 7.89
N GLU A 427 38.04 -9.59 8.10
CA GLU A 427 37.02 -9.82 7.08
C GLU A 427 36.59 -8.52 6.36
N ALA A 428 36.46 -7.41 7.08
CA ALA A 428 36.12 -6.10 6.52
C ALA A 428 37.25 -5.56 5.62
N ILE A 429 38.51 -5.78 6.03
CA ILE A 429 39.69 -5.40 5.24
C ILE A 429 39.79 -6.29 3.99
N GLU A 430 39.49 -7.59 4.12
CA GLU A 430 39.53 -8.54 3.01
C GLU A 430 38.44 -8.29 1.96
N GLN A 431 37.24 -7.86 2.38
CA GLN A 431 36.17 -7.44 1.45
C GLN A 431 36.57 -6.20 0.63
N LEU A 432 37.21 -5.19 1.24
CA LEU A 432 37.70 -4.02 0.51
C LEU A 432 38.89 -4.36 -0.40
N LEU A 433 39.78 -5.28 0.01
CA LEU A 433 40.83 -5.82 -0.86
C LEU A 433 40.25 -6.52 -2.10
N GLN A 434 39.15 -7.28 -1.96
CA GLN A 434 38.44 -7.90 -3.09
C GLN A 434 37.78 -6.88 -4.02
N LEU A 435 37.40 -5.69 -3.51
CA LEU A 435 36.88 -4.57 -4.29
C LEU A 435 37.98 -3.72 -4.97
N GLY A 436 39.27 -4.02 -4.73
CA GLY A 436 40.40 -3.42 -5.44
C GLY A 436 41.16 -2.32 -4.69
N PHE A 437 40.86 -2.10 -3.41
CA PHE A 437 41.67 -1.23 -2.54
C PHE A 437 43.05 -1.84 -2.28
N SER A 438 44.08 -1.03 -2.00
CA SER A 438 45.23 -1.53 -1.26
C SER A 438 44.90 -1.74 0.23
N ARG A 439 45.75 -2.50 0.94
CA ARG A 439 45.52 -2.80 2.36
C ARG A 439 45.57 -1.56 3.25
N GLU A 440 46.33 -0.54 2.87
CA GLU A 440 46.48 0.70 3.63
C GLU A 440 45.28 1.63 3.39
N GLU A 441 44.82 1.74 2.15
CA GLU A 441 43.59 2.48 1.79
C GLU A 441 42.35 1.85 2.42
N ALA A 442 42.22 0.51 2.43
CA ALA A 442 41.11 -0.19 3.09
C ALA A 442 41.04 0.12 4.59
N ILE A 443 42.19 0.14 5.27
CA ILE A 443 42.27 0.50 6.71
C ILE A 443 41.98 1.98 6.93
N ALA A 444 42.44 2.87 6.03
CA ALA A 444 42.14 4.30 6.09
C ALA A 444 40.63 4.58 5.90
N ALA A 445 40.00 3.97 4.90
CA ALA A 445 38.57 4.11 4.63
C ALA A 445 37.73 3.61 5.81
N LEU A 446 38.03 2.42 6.37
CA LEU A 446 37.35 1.91 7.57
C LEU A 446 37.58 2.79 8.81
N ASN A 447 38.73 3.45 8.96
CA ASN A 447 38.95 4.42 10.03
C ASN A 447 38.08 5.68 9.86
N VAL A 448 37.87 6.15 8.63
CA VAL A 448 37.01 7.31 8.32
C VAL A 448 35.52 6.96 8.48
N THR A 449 35.10 5.76 8.10
CA THR A 449 33.68 5.32 8.13
C THR A 449 33.28 4.59 9.42
N GLY A 450 34.12 4.61 10.45
CA GLY A 450 33.84 3.98 11.75
C GLY A 450 33.72 2.46 11.72
N GLY A 451 34.34 1.80 10.73
CA GLY A 451 34.30 0.35 10.52
C GLY A 451 33.18 -0.13 9.58
N ASN A 452 32.41 0.77 8.97
CA ASN A 452 31.36 0.39 8.02
C ASN A 452 31.96 0.11 6.61
N VAL A 453 31.81 -1.13 6.14
CA VAL A 453 32.37 -1.61 4.86
C VAL A 453 31.67 -0.99 3.64
N ASP A 454 30.34 -0.87 3.65
CA ASP A 454 29.58 -0.36 2.51
C ASP A 454 29.88 1.12 2.25
N TYR A 455 29.96 1.91 3.32
CA TYR A 455 30.40 3.31 3.23
C TYR A 455 31.89 3.44 2.87
N ALA A 456 32.74 2.51 3.34
CA ALA A 456 34.16 2.50 2.96
C ALA A 456 34.32 2.21 1.45
N ALA A 457 33.58 1.22 0.93
CA ALA A 457 33.53 0.89 -0.50
C ALA A 457 33.05 2.08 -1.35
N GLY A 458 32.04 2.82 -0.88
CA GLY A 458 31.50 3.99 -1.58
C GLY A 458 32.52 5.10 -1.86
N LEU A 459 33.48 5.34 -0.94
CA LEU A 459 34.52 6.37 -1.11
C LEU A 459 35.43 6.11 -2.33
N PHE A 460 35.79 4.85 -2.60
CA PHE A 460 36.65 4.47 -3.72
C PHE A 460 35.98 4.63 -5.10
N PHE A 461 34.65 4.77 -5.13
CA PHE A 461 33.89 5.16 -6.33
C PHE A 461 33.68 6.67 -6.46
N GLN A 462 34.18 7.49 -5.52
CA GLN A 462 34.18 8.95 -5.63
C GLN A 462 35.54 9.52 -6.08
N ASP A 463 36.64 8.83 -5.80
CA ASP A 463 38.01 9.24 -6.18
C ASP A 463 38.45 8.75 -7.59
N ARG A 464 37.52 8.57 -8.55
CA ARG A 464 37.80 8.10 -9.92
C ARG A 464 36.92 8.72 -11.02
#